data_AF-A0A1V5E4I7-F1
#
_entry.id   AF-A0A1V5E4I7-F1
#
_cell.length_a   1.000
_cell.length_b   1.000
_cell.length_c   1.000
_cell.angle_alpha   90.00
_cell.angle_beta   90.00
_cell.angle_gamma   90.00
#
_symmetry.space_group_name_H-M   'P 1'
#
loop_
_entity.id
_entity.type
_entity.pdbx_description
1 polymer ?
#
loop_
_entity_poly.entity_id
_entity_poly.type
_entity_poly.pdbx_seq_one_letter_code
_entity_poly.pdbx_strand_id
1 'polypeptide(L)'
;MRLSTEAKVGLFVLAGLIILGYMSFRVGQKGIGLKKGYVVDAVFDNVAGLNKDASVQIAGVEVGRVESIKLKDGKAVIQMRITPEVKLEKDVRAAIKTHGVLGDKYVEIMPGHKSSGYMESGDSIQQVERAADIDRLLQQFAVIADDIRGVTGSLNRVLGGQAGVDALNDILDNTRQLTRNLNAVVMNNEATLRAMLENTRQLTGNLNRVVLQNDQKVAQVFDGLKNAANQMEKTFASLNEITEGVRRGEGSVGQLLRDPTTTERLNKTLASLQQISDRINEGKGTIGRLLNEEETVNNLNAGLSGINRYVTKAEQFRTYLSYRGEYLFDKSDMKSYLDLRIQPKEDKFYILGITSDPRGRRTTRESTTGGVTTRTEEWDRSGLLFNVQIGKRYRDVVLRGGLLESTGGVGVDYFAMNDRLRFSFEAFDFSYDRKAHLKASAEYQLFKHLYLTAGWDDFISDQGNSSVFGGIAIRFEDDDLKYMLTSTPIPK
;
A
#
# COMPACT_ATOMS: atom_id res chain seq x y z
N MET A 1 62.34 58.80 39.65
CA MET A 1 62.85 57.43 39.89
C MET A 1 62.49 56.56 38.69
N ARG A 2 63.48 55.99 37.99
CA ARG A 2 63.20 54.97 36.96
C ARG A 2 63.03 53.64 37.69
N LEU A 3 61.79 53.11 37.70
CA LEU A 3 61.51 51.77 38.22
C LEU A 3 62.38 50.75 37.47
N SER A 4 63.10 49.91 38.21
CA SER A 4 63.92 48.84 37.64
C SER A 4 63.04 47.85 36.88
N THR A 5 63.62 47.15 35.92
CA THR A 5 62.90 46.20 35.06
C THR A 5 62.22 45.10 35.89
N GLU A 6 62.85 44.69 36.98
CA GLU A 6 62.35 43.70 37.95
C GLU A 6 61.09 44.20 38.66
N ALA A 7 61.03 45.48 39.05
CA ALA A 7 59.86 46.07 39.70
C ALA A 7 58.65 46.16 38.75
N LYS A 8 58.88 46.41 37.45
CA LYS A 8 57.82 46.42 36.43
C LYS A 8 57.27 45.02 36.18
N VAL A 9 58.14 44.02 36.15
CA VAL A 9 57.73 42.60 36.01
C VAL A 9 56.92 42.16 37.23
N GLY A 10 57.36 42.50 38.44
CA GLY A 10 56.62 42.20 39.68
C GLY A 10 55.22 42.81 39.69
N LEU A 11 55.07 44.07 39.27
CA LEU A 11 53.77 44.74 39.20
C LEU A 11 52.84 44.09 38.15
N PHE A 12 53.39 43.66 37.01
CA PHE A 12 52.62 42.98 35.96
C PHE A 12 52.09 41.62 36.45
N VAL A 13 52.92 40.83 37.12
CA VAL A 13 52.52 39.54 37.69
C VAL A 13 51.46 39.72 38.78
N LEU A 14 51.61 40.72 39.65
CA LEU A 14 50.63 41.03 40.70
C LEU A 14 49.27 41.43 40.11
N ALA A 15 49.25 42.28 39.08
CA ALA A 15 48.02 42.66 38.37
C ALA A 15 47.36 41.43 37.71
N GLY A 16 48.18 40.54 37.12
CA GLY A 16 47.71 39.27 36.56
C GLY A 16 47.02 38.40 37.60
N LEU A 17 47.63 38.21 38.79
CA LEU A 17 47.05 37.43 39.88
C LEU A 17 45.75 38.03 40.42
N ILE A 18 45.64 39.36 40.51
CA ILE A 18 44.42 40.04 40.94
C ILE A 18 43.29 39.82 39.92
N ILE A 19 43.59 39.96 38.62
CA ILE A 19 42.61 39.71 37.54
C ILE A 19 42.17 38.25 37.54
N LEU A 20 43.11 37.32 37.72
CA LEU A 20 42.85 35.88 37.72
C LEU A 20 42.03 35.46 38.95
N GLY A 21 42.34 36.03 40.12
CA GLY A 21 41.52 35.88 41.33
C GLY A 21 40.11 36.43 41.14
N TYR A 22 39.97 37.65 40.61
CA TYR A 22 38.67 38.27 40.33
C TYR A 22 37.84 37.44 39.34
N MET A 23 38.46 36.95 38.27
CA MET A 23 37.83 36.06 37.29
C MET A 23 37.40 34.73 37.94
N SER A 24 38.22 34.12 38.78
CA SER A 24 37.90 32.89 39.50
C SER A 24 36.65 33.05 40.38
N PHE A 25 36.56 34.16 41.15
CA PHE A 25 35.37 34.47 41.93
C PHE A 25 34.14 34.76 41.06
N ARG A 26 34.30 35.47 39.94
CA ARG A 26 33.18 35.80 39.03
C ARG A 26 32.64 34.57 38.29
N VAL A 27 33.50 33.63 37.94
CA VAL A 27 33.11 32.35 37.32
C VAL A 27 32.46 31.42 38.36
N GLY A 28 32.97 31.41 39.60
CA GLY A 28 32.42 30.61 40.70
C GLY A 28 31.06 31.09 41.25
N GLN A 29 30.74 32.39 41.15
CA GLN A 29 29.51 32.95 41.70
C GLN A 29 28.23 32.71 40.87
N LYS A 30 28.30 32.11 39.67
CA LYS A 30 27.08 31.77 38.91
C LYS A 30 26.20 30.70 39.57
N GLY A 31 26.66 30.05 40.64
CA GLY A 31 25.91 28.98 41.34
C GLY A 31 25.32 29.32 42.72
N ILE A 32 25.53 30.52 43.30
CA ILE A 32 25.15 30.82 44.69
C ILE A 32 24.14 31.97 44.76
N GLY A 33 23.09 31.88 43.95
CA GLY A 33 21.87 32.65 44.18
C GLY A 33 20.90 31.79 44.98
N LEU A 34 20.70 32.09 46.27
CA LEU A 34 19.57 31.61 47.05
C LEU A 34 18.26 32.07 46.37
N LYS A 35 17.69 31.22 45.53
CA LYS A 35 16.54 31.55 44.70
C LYS A 35 15.24 31.19 45.42
N LYS A 36 14.44 32.23 45.67
CA LYS A 36 13.05 32.16 46.14
C LYS A 36 12.27 31.16 45.27
N GLY A 37 11.45 30.32 45.91
CA GLY A 37 10.71 29.23 45.27
C GLY A 37 10.17 28.27 46.34
N TYR A 38 9.30 27.35 45.93
CA TYR A 38 8.76 26.31 46.82
C TYR A 38 9.32 24.94 46.41
N VAL A 39 9.40 24.03 47.37
CA VAL A 39 9.99 22.70 47.18
C VAL A 39 8.89 21.68 46.96
N VAL A 40 9.05 20.81 45.98
CA VAL A 40 8.14 19.71 45.68
C VAL A 40 8.95 18.43 45.54
N ASP A 41 8.46 17.35 46.11
CA ASP A 41 9.13 16.05 46.07
C ASP A 41 8.56 15.17 44.95
N ALA A 42 9.38 14.27 44.40
CA ALA A 42 8.92 13.21 43.50
C ALA A 42 9.70 11.92 43.77
N VAL A 43 9.01 10.79 43.78
CA VAL A 43 9.59 9.49 44.14
C VAL A 43 9.70 8.61 42.92
N PHE A 44 10.92 8.25 42.52
CA PHE A 44 11.19 7.39 41.36
C PHE A 44 11.82 6.07 41.78
N ASP A 45 11.54 5.01 41.02
CA ASP A 45 12.18 3.70 41.20
C ASP A 45 13.67 3.75 40.82
N ASN A 46 14.02 4.53 39.80
CA ASN A 46 15.40 4.68 39.30
C ASN A 46 15.61 6.11 38.77
N VAL A 47 16.71 6.74 39.17
CA VAL A 47 17.12 8.10 38.75
C VAL A 47 18.53 8.11 38.15
N ALA A 48 19.03 6.96 37.70
CA ALA A 48 20.37 6.82 37.13
C ALA A 48 20.64 7.87 36.06
N GLY A 49 21.76 8.59 36.18
CA GLY A 49 22.16 9.66 35.27
C GLY A 49 21.51 11.03 35.52
N LEU A 50 20.63 11.18 36.51
CA LEU A 50 20.13 12.48 36.96
C LEU A 50 21.06 13.08 38.01
N ASN A 51 21.54 14.29 37.76
CA ASN A 51 22.47 14.99 38.64
C ASN A 51 21.77 16.01 39.54
N LYS A 52 22.42 16.36 40.66
CA LYS A 52 22.05 17.56 41.44
C LYS A 52 22.19 18.79 40.55
N ASP A 53 21.28 19.76 40.68
CA ASP A 53 21.17 20.95 39.84
C ASP A 53 20.66 20.70 38.40
N ALA A 54 20.20 19.48 38.09
CA ALA A 54 19.50 19.22 36.83
C ALA A 54 18.28 20.13 36.69
N SER A 55 18.02 20.60 35.46
CA SER A 55 16.88 21.47 35.17
C SER A 55 15.55 20.73 35.37
N VAL A 56 14.55 21.44 35.87
CA VAL A 56 13.15 21.00 35.89
C VAL A 56 12.40 21.83 34.87
N GLN A 57 11.69 21.19 33.95
CA GLN A 57 11.10 21.85 32.79
C GLN A 57 9.61 21.54 32.64
N ILE A 58 8.85 22.51 32.12
CA ILE A 58 7.47 22.31 31.65
C ILE A 58 7.43 22.75 30.19
N ALA A 59 6.99 21.87 29.30
CA ALA A 59 6.90 22.15 27.86
C ALA A 59 8.21 22.71 27.26
N GLY A 60 9.36 22.21 27.73
CA GLY A 60 10.69 22.63 27.29
C GLY A 60 11.23 23.94 27.91
N VAL A 61 10.51 24.56 28.84
CA VAL A 61 10.93 25.79 29.54
C VAL A 61 11.41 25.44 30.94
N GLU A 62 12.59 25.94 31.34
CA GLU A 62 13.13 25.76 32.70
C GLU A 62 12.28 26.51 33.73
N VAL A 63 11.67 25.77 34.65
CA VAL A 63 10.79 26.27 35.73
C VAL A 63 11.34 26.00 37.12
N GLY A 64 12.47 25.29 37.22
CA GLY A 64 13.05 24.91 38.50
C GLY A 64 14.33 24.10 38.35
N ARG A 65 14.86 23.64 39.48
CA ARG A 65 16.06 22.78 39.52
C ARG A 65 15.96 21.70 40.59
N VAL A 66 16.66 20.60 40.38
CA VAL A 66 16.80 19.52 41.36
C VAL A 66 17.74 19.98 42.48
N GLU A 67 17.19 20.14 43.68
CA GLU A 67 17.91 20.60 44.86
C GLU A 67 18.67 19.46 45.54
N SER A 68 18.05 18.28 45.67
CA SER A 68 18.73 17.10 46.21
C SER A 68 18.08 15.80 45.76
N ILE A 69 18.86 14.72 45.81
CA ILE A 69 18.41 13.35 45.52
C ILE A 69 18.78 12.51 46.74
N LYS A 70 17.79 11.87 47.36
CA LYS A 70 17.97 11.05 48.57
C LYS A 70 17.39 9.65 48.34
N LEU A 71 18.01 8.65 48.93
CA LEU A 71 17.47 7.28 48.93
C LEU A 71 16.58 7.09 50.16
N LYS A 72 15.33 6.66 49.96
CA LYS A 72 14.38 6.32 51.02
C LYS A 72 13.57 5.09 50.62
N ASP A 73 13.52 4.07 51.47
CA ASP A 73 12.76 2.83 51.24
C ASP A 73 13.06 2.14 49.89
N GLY A 74 14.33 2.18 49.46
CA GLY A 74 14.77 1.60 48.18
C GLY A 74 14.35 2.40 46.93
N LYS A 75 13.76 3.59 47.11
CA LYS A 75 13.38 4.51 46.03
C LYS A 75 14.14 5.83 46.13
N ALA A 76 14.34 6.48 44.99
CA ALA A 76 14.97 7.79 44.94
C ALA A 76 13.92 8.88 45.12
N VAL A 77 14.06 9.68 46.18
CA VAL A 77 13.26 10.87 46.45
C VAL A 77 14.03 12.08 45.93
N ILE A 78 13.48 12.74 44.92
CA ILE A 78 14.02 13.94 44.30
C ILE A 78 13.30 15.14 44.92
N GLN A 79 14.06 16.06 45.49
CA GLN A 79 13.54 17.35 45.94
C GLN A 79 13.81 18.39 44.86
N MET A 80 12.74 18.97 44.32
CA MET A 80 12.79 19.95 43.23
C MET A 80 12.36 21.30 43.75
N ARG A 81 13.10 22.34 43.40
CA ARG A 81 12.75 23.72 43.72
C ARG A 81 12.16 24.38 42.49
N ILE A 82 10.91 24.81 42.60
CA ILE A 82 10.13 25.44 41.53
C ILE A 82 10.08 26.95 41.76
N THR A 83 10.15 27.73 40.69
CA THR A 83 10.04 29.19 40.78
C THR A 83 8.64 29.60 41.26
N PRO A 84 8.50 30.66 42.07
CA PRO A 84 7.23 31.05 42.68
C PRO A 84 6.18 31.56 41.68
N GLU A 85 6.61 31.87 40.45
CA GLU A 85 5.75 32.32 39.34
C GLU A 85 4.98 31.15 38.72
N VAL A 86 5.47 29.92 38.89
CA VAL A 86 4.87 28.70 38.33
C VAL A 86 4.04 28.02 39.41
N LYS A 87 2.77 27.74 39.11
CA LYS A 87 1.87 27.02 40.02
C LYS A 87 1.60 25.62 39.44
N LEU A 88 2.11 24.60 40.11
CA LEU A 88 1.89 23.20 39.73
C LEU A 88 0.53 22.71 40.21
N GLU A 89 -0.23 22.04 39.34
CA GLU A 89 -1.47 21.34 39.71
C GLU A 89 -1.19 20.10 40.59
N LYS A 90 -2.16 19.66 41.41
CA LYS A 90 -1.95 18.48 42.29
C LYS A 90 -1.86 17.14 41.54
N ASP A 91 -2.38 17.10 40.31
CA ASP A 91 -2.38 15.92 39.43
C ASP A 91 -1.32 16.00 38.32
N VAL A 92 -0.27 16.82 38.51
CA VAL A 92 0.87 16.85 37.59
C VAL A 92 1.57 15.49 37.50
N ARG A 93 2.19 15.24 36.35
CA ARG A 93 3.05 14.08 36.13
C ARG A 93 4.50 14.50 36.01
N ALA A 94 5.41 13.70 36.54
CA ALA A 94 6.85 13.92 36.40
C ALA A 94 7.51 12.75 35.67
N ALA A 95 8.41 13.05 34.74
CA ALA A 95 9.20 12.08 34.00
C ALA A 95 10.67 12.50 33.99
N ILE A 96 11.58 11.54 34.04
CA ILE A 96 13.01 11.80 33.83
C ILE A 96 13.30 11.59 32.35
N LYS A 97 13.73 12.66 31.68
CA LYS A 97 14.07 12.67 30.25
C LYS A 97 15.53 13.04 30.04
N THR A 98 16.01 12.79 28.83
CA THR A 98 17.39 13.07 28.41
C THR A 98 17.36 14.13 27.32
N HIS A 99 18.29 15.09 27.35
CA HIS A 99 18.48 15.99 26.22
C HIS A 99 19.08 15.23 25.04
N GLY A 100 18.26 14.90 24.03
CA GLY A 100 18.71 14.05 22.93
C GLY A 100 19.05 12.63 23.39
N VAL A 101 19.92 11.94 22.64
CA VAL A 101 20.27 10.53 22.88
C VAL A 101 21.33 10.36 23.99
N LEU A 102 22.22 11.34 24.16
CA LEU A 102 23.40 11.26 25.03
C LEU A 102 23.57 12.46 25.99
N GLY A 103 22.65 13.42 26.00
CA GLY A 103 22.79 14.63 26.82
C GLY A 103 22.44 14.42 28.29
N ASP A 104 22.52 15.50 29.06
CA ASP A 104 22.19 15.47 30.49
C ASP A 104 20.71 15.16 30.71
N LYS A 105 20.43 14.42 31.79
CA LYS A 105 19.05 14.15 32.21
C LYS A 105 18.44 15.34 32.92
N TYR A 106 17.14 15.51 32.74
CA TYR A 106 16.33 16.55 33.35
C TYR A 106 14.98 15.99 33.79
N VAL A 107 14.29 16.70 34.68
CA VAL A 107 12.93 16.34 35.06
C VAL A 107 11.96 17.15 34.22
N GLU A 108 11.10 16.47 33.47
CA GLU A 108 9.97 17.11 32.79
C GLU A 108 8.71 16.95 33.63
N ILE A 109 8.03 18.07 33.87
CA ILE A 109 6.72 18.11 34.52
C ILE A 109 5.67 18.35 33.43
N MET A 110 4.70 17.45 33.36
CA MET A 110 3.54 17.56 32.48
C MET A 110 2.39 18.19 33.26
N PRO A 111 1.79 19.30 32.78
CA PRO A 111 0.69 19.98 33.46
C PRO A 111 -0.50 19.06 33.71
N GLY A 112 -1.14 19.25 34.87
CA GLY A 112 -2.35 18.55 35.26
C GLY A 112 -3.62 19.29 34.85
N HIS A 113 -4.75 18.90 35.43
CA HIS A 113 -6.02 19.60 35.25
C HIS A 113 -6.15 20.75 36.24
N LYS A 114 -6.55 21.93 35.76
CA LYS A 114 -6.71 23.14 36.60
C LYS A 114 -7.72 22.97 37.76
N SER A 115 -8.60 21.97 37.71
CA SER A 115 -9.60 21.69 38.75
C SER A 115 -9.04 20.93 39.97
N SER A 116 -7.79 20.43 39.93
CA SER A 116 -7.20 19.65 41.03
C SER A 116 -6.62 20.48 42.17
N GLY A 117 -6.60 21.82 42.02
CA GLY A 117 -5.93 22.73 42.94
C GLY A 117 -4.42 22.77 42.71
N TYR A 118 -3.71 23.59 43.49
CA TYR A 118 -2.26 23.80 43.35
C TYR A 118 -1.48 23.11 44.46
N MET A 119 -0.27 22.66 44.13
CA MET A 119 0.67 22.09 45.10
C MET A 119 1.25 23.17 46.01
N GLU A 120 1.45 22.81 47.28
CA GLU A 120 2.13 23.63 48.28
C GLU A 120 3.57 23.16 48.48
N SER A 121 4.37 23.96 49.19
CA SER A 121 5.75 23.58 49.51
C SER A 121 5.76 22.35 50.43
N GLY A 122 6.46 21.29 50.01
CA GLY A 122 6.55 20.01 50.71
C GLY A 122 5.61 18.94 50.17
N ASP A 123 4.73 19.27 49.22
CA ASP A 123 3.89 18.28 48.56
C ASP A 123 4.73 17.34 47.67
N SER A 124 4.23 16.11 47.46
CA SER A 124 4.87 15.11 46.63
C SER A 124 4.03 14.80 45.38
N ILE A 125 4.67 14.83 44.21
CA ILE A 125 4.08 14.39 42.94
C ILE A 125 3.85 12.88 43.02
N GLN A 126 2.59 12.47 42.85
CA GLN A 126 2.19 11.07 42.98
C GLN A 126 2.35 10.28 41.67
N GLN A 127 2.25 10.96 40.53
CA GLN A 127 2.28 10.32 39.23
C GLN A 127 3.65 10.51 38.58
N VAL A 128 4.46 9.45 38.60
CA VAL A 128 5.78 9.42 37.97
C VAL A 128 5.82 8.44 36.80
N GLU A 129 6.39 8.86 35.68
CA GLU A 129 6.65 7.97 34.55
C GLU A 129 8.00 7.28 34.72
N ARG A 130 8.04 5.97 34.44
CA ARG A 130 9.27 5.19 34.48
C ARG A 130 10.15 5.57 33.30
N ALA A 131 11.40 5.93 33.57
CA ALA A 131 12.40 6.12 32.53
C ALA A 131 12.59 4.80 31.75
N ALA A 132 12.63 4.89 30.42
CA ALA A 132 12.97 3.74 29.58
C ALA A 132 14.42 3.33 29.86
N ASP A 133 14.61 2.05 30.18
CA ASP A 133 15.91 1.47 30.47
C ASP A 133 16.51 0.90 29.17
N ILE A 134 17.57 1.53 28.68
CA ILE A 134 18.25 1.12 27.45
C ILE A 134 18.79 -0.31 27.60
N ASP A 135 19.22 -0.70 28.79
CA ASP A 135 19.74 -2.05 29.04
C ASP A 135 18.66 -3.11 28.83
N ARG A 136 17.41 -2.81 29.21
CA ARG A 136 16.27 -3.70 28.96
C ARG A 136 15.92 -3.78 27.48
N LEU A 137 16.00 -2.67 26.75
CA LEU A 137 15.77 -2.66 25.31
C LEU A 137 16.84 -3.47 24.57
N LEU A 138 18.10 -3.36 24.99
CA LEU A 138 19.21 -4.16 24.44
C LEU A 138 19.08 -5.64 24.77
N GLN A 139 18.65 -6.00 25.98
CA GLN A 139 18.35 -7.39 26.35
C GLN A 139 17.22 -7.97 25.51
N GLN A 140 16.15 -7.20 25.30
CA GLN A 140 15.03 -7.62 24.45
C GLN A 140 15.47 -7.80 22.99
N PHE A 141 16.38 -6.93 22.51
CA PHE A 141 16.97 -7.06 21.19
C PHE A 141 17.83 -8.33 21.05
N ALA A 142 18.60 -8.69 22.09
CA ALA A 142 19.39 -9.91 22.10
C ALA A 142 18.53 -11.19 21.99
N VAL A 143 17.36 -11.21 22.65
CA VAL A 143 16.40 -12.33 22.54
C VAL A 143 15.84 -12.43 21.12
N ILE A 144 15.44 -11.30 20.53
CA ILE A 144 14.93 -11.27 19.15
C ILE A 144 16.01 -11.74 18.15
N ALA A 145 17.27 -11.38 18.38
CA ALA A 145 18.37 -11.84 17.54
C ALA A 145 18.56 -13.36 17.62
N ASP A 146 18.30 -13.98 18.78
CA ASP A 146 18.36 -15.43 18.95
C ASP A 146 17.18 -16.14 18.27
N ASP A 147 15.97 -15.59 18.37
CA ASP A 147 14.79 -16.09 17.65
C ASP A 147 15.02 -16.08 16.12
N ILE A 148 15.63 -15.01 15.59
CA ILE A 148 15.99 -14.90 14.17
C ILE A 148 17.00 -15.98 13.75
N ARG A 149 17.96 -16.32 14.62
CA ARG A 149 18.90 -17.43 14.39
C ARG A 149 18.18 -18.78 14.32
N GLY A 150 17.15 -18.99 15.16
CA GLY A 150 16.31 -20.18 15.11
C GLY A 150 15.51 -20.33 13.80
N VAL A 151 14.95 -19.23 13.32
CA VAL A 151 14.21 -19.19 12.03
C VAL A 151 15.14 -19.44 10.85
N THR A 152 16.31 -18.80 10.80
CA THR A 152 17.30 -19.00 9.73
C THR A 152 17.87 -20.42 9.73
N GLY A 153 18.10 -21.03 10.90
CA GLY A 153 18.48 -22.45 10.99
C GLY A 153 17.41 -23.41 10.47
N SER A 154 16.14 -23.10 10.69
CA SER A 154 15.01 -23.89 10.17
C SER A 154 14.87 -23.74 8.66
N LEU A 155 15.04 -22.53 8.12
CA LEU A 155 15.05 -22.27 6.68
C LEU A 155 16.20 -22.99 5.96
N ASN A 156 17.40 -23.00 6.55
CA ASN A 156 18.54 -23.73 5.98
C ASN A 156 18.28 -25.25 5.91
N ARG A 157 17.62 -25.81 6.92
CA ARG A 157 17.24 -27.24 6.93
C ARG A 157 16.22 -27.60 5.84
N VAL A 158 15.29 -26.68 5.55
CA VAL A 158 14.24 -26.88 4.53
C VAL A 158 14.77 -26.61 3.12
N LEU A 159 15.65 -25.63 2.92
CA LEU A 159 16.11 -25.22 1.59
C LEU A 159 17.43 -25.86 1.16
N GLY A 160 18.31 -26.23 2.11
CA GLY A 160 19.62 -26.82 1.84
C GLY A 160 19.78 -28.28 2.28
N GLY A 161 18.76 -28.86 2.93
CA GLY A 161 18.77 -30.25 3.41
C GLY A 161 18.10 -31.24 2.47
N GLN A 162 18.28 -32.53 2.75
CA GLN A 162 17.68 -33.64 1.98
C GLN A 162 16.16 -33.49 1.82
N ALA A 163 15.46 -33.01 2.86
CA ALA A 163 14.01 -32.77 2.82
C ALA A 163 13.59 -31.72 1.76
N GLY A 164 14.43 -30.72 1.49
CA GLY A 164 14.20 -29.74 0.43
C GLY A 164 14.36 -30.35 -0.96
N VAL A 165 15.37 -31.21 -1.13
CA VAL A 165 15.59 -31.97 -2.37
C VAL A 165 14.42 -32.93 -2.62
N ASP A 166 13.91 -33.59 -1.58
CA ASP A 166 12.75 -34.49 -1.69
C ASP A 166 11.48 -33.72 -2.08
N ALA A 167 11.23 -32.56 -1.45
CA ALA A 167 10.11 -31.69 -1.82
C ALA A 167 10.21 -31.17 -3.27
N LEU A 168 11.43 -30.84 -3.74
CA LEU A 168 11.66 -30.46 -5.14
C LEU A 168 11.40 -31.62 -6.10
N ASN A 169 11.79 -32.85 -5.73
CA ASN A 169 11.50 -34.04 -6.53
C ASN A 169 9.99 -34.30 -6.63
N ASP A 170 9.26 -34.18 -5.52
CA ASP A 170 7.80 -34.33 -5.49
C ASP A 170 7.11 -33.26 -6.37
N ILE A 171 7.60 -32.01 -6.34
CA ILE A 171 7.10 -30.94 -7.20
C ILE A 171 7.38 -31.26 -8.68
N LEU A 172 8.58 -31.75 -9.01
CA LEU A 172 8.94 -32.11 -10.37
C LEU A 172 8.06 -33.25 -10.91
N ASP A 173 7.76 -34.25 -10.08
CA ASP A 173 6.89 -35.36 -10.47
C ASP A 173 5.42 -34.93 -10.61
N ASN A 174 4.92 -34.12 -9.69
CA ASN A 174 3.60 -33.50 -9.81
C ASN A 174 3.49 -32.64 -11.08
N THR A 175 4.55 -31.90 -11.43
CA THR A 175 4.59 -31.07 -12.65
C THR A 175 4.58 -31.94 -13.90
N ARG A 176 5.33 -33.05 -13.91
CA ARG A 176 5.31 -34.04 -15.02
C ARG A 176 3.93 -34.67 -15.17
N GLN A 177 3.26 -35.01 -14.07
CA GLN A 177 1.92 -35.58 -14.08
C GLN A 177 0.89 -34.55 -14.57
N LEU A 178 0.96 -33.30 -14.09
CA LEU A 178 0.12 -32.21 -14.56
C LEU A 178 0.27 -32.00 -16.07
N THR A 179 1.51 -32.03 -16.57
CA THR A 179 1.79 -31.91 -18.01
C THR A 179 1.11 -33.03 -18.81
N ARG A 180 1.16 -34.29 -18.33
CA ARG A 180 0.45 -35.41 -18.97
C ARG A 180 -1.06 -35.22 -18.94
N ASN A 181 -1.61 -34.77 -17.81
CA ASN A 181 -3.04 -34.52 -17.67
C ASN A 181 -3.52 -33.39 -18.58
N LEU A 182 -2.75 -32.29 -18.69
CA LEU A 182 -3.05 -31.19 -19.60
C LEU A 182 -3.04 -31.65 -21.06
N ASN A 183 -2.05 -32.45 -21.47
CA ASN A 183 -2.03 -33.03 -22.82
C ASN A 183 -3.27 -33.88 -23.09
N ALA A 184 -3.71 -34.72 -22.14
CA ALA A 184 -4.93 -35.50 -22.29
C ALA A 184 -6.20 -34.62 -22.40
N VAL A 185 -6.30 -33.53 -21.64
CA VAL A 185 -7.40 -32.57 -21.72
C VAL A 185 -7.42 -31.88 -23.09
N VAL A 186 -6.26 -31.47 -23.62
CA VAL A 186 -6.16 -30.84 -24.94
C VAL A 186 -6.63 -31.80 -26.04
N MET A 187 -6.19 -33.06 -25.99
CA MET A 187 -6.62 -34.08 -26.95
C MET A 187 -8.13 -34.38 -26.86
N ASN A 188 -8.69 -34.45 -25.64
CA ASN A 188 -10.12 -34.65 -25.44
C ASN A 188 -10.96 -33.43 -25.88
N ASN A 189 -10.44 -32.22 -25.69
CA ASN A 189 -11.10 -30.99 -26.12
C ASN A 189 -11.14 -30.88 -27.64
N GLU A 190 -10.11 -31.33 -28.35
CA GLU A 190 -10.13 -31.35 -29.82
C GLU A 190 -11.28 -32.22 -30.36
N ALA A 191 -11.46 -33.42 -29.79
CA ALA A 191 -12.57 -34.30 -30.16
C ALA A 191 -13.94 -33.67 -29.83
N THR A 192 -14.07 -33.05 -28.66
CA THR A 192 -15.30 -32.37 -28.22
C THR A 192 -15.64 -31.17 -29.10
N LEU A 193 -14.64 -30.35 -29.46
CA LEU A 193 -14.80 -29.20 -30.34
C LEU A 193 -15.23 -29.63 -31.74
N ARG A 194 -14.66 -30.71 -32.29
CA ARG A 194 -15.10 -31.27 -33.57
C ARG A 194 -16.57 -31.70 -33.54
N ALA A 195 -16.98 -32.41 -32.49
CA ALA A 195 -18.38 -32.80 -32.31
C ALA A 195 -19.32 -31.59 -32.16
N MET A 196 -18.89 -30.56 -31.42
CA MET A 196 -19.66 -29.32 -31.26
C MET A 196 -19.80 -28.54 -32.57
N LEU A 197 -18.74 -28.45 -33.36
CA LEU A 197 -18.76 -27.81 -34.68
C LEU A 197 -19.71 -28.54 -35.64
N GLU A 198 -19.73 -29.88 -35.57
CA GLU A 198 -20.66 -30.69 -36.36
C GLU A 198 -22.12 -30.47 -35.92
N ASN A 199 -22.40 -30.50 -34.62
CA ASN A 199 -23.72 -30.18 -34.07
C ASN A 199 -24.16 -28.76 -34.45
N THR A 200 -23.23 -27.80 -34.46
CA THR A 200 -23.52 -26.40 -34.84
C THR A 200 -23.85 -26.31 -36.33
N ARG A 201 -23.14 -27.03 -37.20
CA ARG A 201 -23.49 -27.13 -38.63
C ARG A 201 -24.87 -27.73 -38.84
N GLN A 202 -25.18 -28.82 -38.15
CA GLN A 202 -26.49 -29.47 -38.22
C GLN A 202 -27.61 -28.55 -37.71
N LEU A 203 -27.40 -27.87 -36.59
CA LEU A 203 -28.33 -26.88 -36.05
C LEU A 203 -28.56 -25.74 -37.05
N THR A 204 -27.50 -25.22 -37.65
CA THR A 204 -27.58 -24.15 -38.66
C THR A 204 -28.38 -24.63 -39.88
N GLY A 205 -28.16 -25.86 -40.33
CA GLY A 205 -28.96 -26.48 -41.40
C GLY A 205 -30.44 -26.65 -41.03
N ASN A 206 -30.72 -27.07 -39.80
CA ASN A 206 -32.09 -27.22 -39.29
C ASN A 206 -32.79 -25.86 -39.15
N LEU A 207 -32.09 -24.83 -38.64
CA LEU A 207 -32.60 -23.46 -38.55
C LEU A 207 -32.92 -22.91 -39.94
N ASN A 208 -32.03 -23.09 -40.92
CA ASN A 208 -32.29 -22.68 -42.29
C ASN A 208 -33.55 -23.36 -42.85
N ARG A 209 -33.75 -24.66 -42.57
CA ARG A 209 -34.97 -25.38 -42.96
C ARG A 209 -36.23 -24.83 -42.27
N VAL A 210 -36.16 -24.49 -40.98
CA VAL A 210 -37.28 -23.89 -40.24
C VAL A 210 -37.62 -22.51 -40.78
N VAL A 211 -36.64 -21.68 -41.10
CA VAL A 211 -36.85 -20.36 -41.71
C VAL A 211 -37.55 -20.50 -43.04
N LEU A 212 -37.06 -21.38 -43.93
CA LEU A 212 -37.68 -21.62 -45.24
C LEU A 212 -39.10 -22.20 -45.13
N GLN A 213 -39.35 -23.09 -44.16
CA GLN A 213 -40.69 -23.63 -43.91
C GLN A 213 -41.64 -22.59 -43.30
N ASN A 214 -41.12 -21.71 -42.44
CA ASN A 214 -41.92 -20.64 -41.84
C ASN A 214 -42.25 -19.56 -42.86
N ASP A 215 -41.36 -19.19 -43.78
CA ASP A 215 -41.68 -18.28 -44.87
C ASP A 215 -42.88 -18.79 -45.69
N GLN A 216 -42.91 -20.09 -45.99
CA GLN A 216 -44.06 -20.71 -46.68
C GLN A 216 -45.34 -20.69 -45.83
N LYS A 217 -45.26 -21.00 -44.53
CA LYS A 217 -46.42 -20.95 -43.63
C LYS A 217 -46.93 -19.52 -43.41
N VAL A 218 -46.02 -18.55 -43.29
CA VAL A 218 -46.34 -17.12 -43.15
C VAL A 218 -46.99 -16.62 -44.44
N ALA A 219 -46.50 -17.03 -45.61
CA ALA A 219 -47.16 -16.73 -46.88
C ALA A 219 -48.57 -17.32 -46.94
N GLN A 220 -48.76 -18.58 -46.53
CA GLN A 220 -50.09 -19.21 -46.45
C GLN A 220 -51.02 -18.50 -45.47
N VAL A 221 -50.52 -18.04 -44.32
CA VAL A 221 -51.28 -17.23 -43.36
C VAL A 221 -51.64 -15.89 -43.98
N PHE A 222 -50.72 -15.22 -44.68
CA PHE A 222 -50.99 -13.98 -45.40
C PHE A 222 -52.06 -14.16 -46.49
N ASP A 223 -52.00 -15.24 -47.26
CA ASP A 223 -53.02 -15.57 -48.25
C ASP A 223 -54.36 -15.89 -47.58
N GLY A 224 -54.35 -16.62 -46.47
CA GLY A 224 -55.53 -16.88 -45.65
C GLY A 224 -56.16 -15.60 -45.11
N LEU A 225 -55.36 -14.67 -44.60
CA LEU A 225 -55.80 -13.35 -44.12
C LEU A 225 -56.32 -12.49 -45.26
N LYS A 226 -55.68 -12.49 -46.44
CA LYS A 226 -56.15 -11.80 -47.64
C LYS A 226 -57.49 -12.35 -48.10
N ASN A 227 -57.63 -13.68 -48.15
CA ASN A 227 -58.88 -14.34 -48.51
C ASN A 227 -59.98 -14.07 -47.47
N ALA A 228 -59.65 -14.09 -46.18
CA ALA A 228 -60.56 -13.73 -45.11
C ALA A 228 -60.98 -12.26 -45.20
N ALA A 229 -60.07 -11.34 -45.52
CA ALA A 229 -60.38 -9.93 -45.75
C ALA A 229 -61.29 -9.74 -46.96
N ASN A 230 -61.02 -10.40 -48.09
CA ASN A 230 -61.89 -10.38 -49.26
C ASN A 230 -63.27 -10.99 -48.96
N GLN A 231 -63.31 -12.07 -48.19
CA GLN A 231 -64.57 -12.68 -47.77
C GLN A 231 -65.33 -11.77 -46.80
N MET A 232 -64.61 -11.06 -45.92
CA MET A 232 -65.17 -10.08 -45.00
C MET A 232 -65.71 -8.87 -45.76
N GLU A 233 -65.03 -8.40 -46.80
CA GLU A 233 -65.51 -7.35 -47.70
C GLU A 233 -66.80 -7.77 -48.42
N LYS A 234 -66.84 -8.98 -48.99
CA LYS A 234 -68.08 -9.56 -49.55
C LYS A 234 -69.18 -9.69 -48.51
N THR A 235 -68.84 -10.13 -47.30
CA THR A 235 -69.78 -10.24 -46.19
C THR A 235 -70.31 -8.86 -45.81
N PHE A 236 -69.47 -7.83 -45.77
CA PHE A 236 -69.89 -6.46 -45.52
C PHE A 236 -70.77 -5.91 -46.64
N ALA A 237 -70.49 -6.23 -47.90
CA ALA A 237 -71.36 -5.88 -49.02
C ALA A 237 -72.75 -6.54 -48.89
N SER A 238 -72.80 -7.84 -48.58
CA SER A 238 -74.06 -8.54 -48.28
C SER A 238 -74.76 -8.02 -47.03
N LEU A 239 -74.01 -7.65 -45.98
CA LEU A 239 -74.57 -7.02 -44.78
C LEU A 239 -75.11 -5.62 -45.08
N ASN A 240 -74.48 -4.86 -45.97
CA ASN A 240 -74.96 -3.56 -46.42
C ASN A 240 -76.26 -3.72 -47.24
N GLU A 241 -76.34 -4.73 -48.10
CA GLU A 241 -77.54 -5.11 -48.86
C GLU A 241 -78.68 -5.59 -47.95
N ILE A 242 -78.36 -6.40 -46.92
CA ILE A 242 -79.29 -6.78 -45.85
C ILE A 242 -79.72 -5.56 -45.06
N THR A 243 -78.82 -4.63 -44.73
CA THR A 243 -79.13 -3.39 -43.98
C THR A 243 -80.05 -2.48 -44.78
N GLU A 244 -79.88 -2.40 -46.10
CA GLU A 244 -80.85 -1.76 -46.99
C GLU A 244 -82.19 -2.52 -47.02
N GLY A 245 -82.18 -3.84 -47.08
CA GLY A 245 -83.38 -4.68 -47.00
C GLY A 245 -84.15 -4.53 -45.68
N VAL A 246 -83.43 -4.40 -44.56
CA VAL A 246 -83.96 -4.14 -43.21
C VAL A 246 -84.54 -2.73 -43.12
N ARG A 247 -83.89 -1.70 -43.72
CA ARG A 247 -84.48 -0.35 -43.87
C ARG A 247 -85.75 -0.35 -44.70
N ARG A 248 -85.88 -1.27 -45.66
CA ARG A 248 -87.08 -1.49 -46.48
C ARG A 248 -88.15 -2.35 -45.78
N GLY A 249 -87.86 -2.95 -44.63
CA GLY A 249 -88.85 -3.61 -43.76
C GLY A 249 -89.26 -5.04 -44.15
N GLU A 250 -88.52 -5.73 -45.03
CA GLU A 250 -88.90 -7.06 -45.51
C GLU A 250 -87.78 -8.10 -45.30
N GLY A 251 -88.11 -9.26 -44.71
CA GLY A 251 -87.25 -10.45 -44.61
C GLY A 251 -86.93 -10.98 -43.20
N SER A 252 -86.51 -12.25 -43.13
CA SER A 252 -86.27 -13.06 -41.92
C SER A 252 -85.22 -12.53 -40.93
N VAL A 253 -84.42 -11.52 -41.33
CA VAL A 253 -83.43 -10.85 -40.47
C VAL A 253 -84.10 -9.91 -39.44
N GLY A 254 -85.25 -9.30 -39.78
CA GLY A 254 -86.04 -8.50 -38.83
C GLY A 254 -86.64 -9.33 -37.69
N GLN A 255 -86.80 -10.64 -37.89
CA GLN A 255 -87.20 -11.58 -36.84
C GLN A 255 -86.04 -12.03 -35.96
N LEU A 256 -84.81 -12.11 -36.50
CA LEU A 256 -83.59 -12.48 -35.75
C LEU A 256 -83.01 -11.35 -34.89
N LEU A 257 -83.10 -10.09 -35.33
CA LEU A 257 -82.72 -8.93 -34.51
C LEU A 257 -83.72 -8.61 -33.38
N ARG A 258 -84.88 -9.27 -33.40
CA ARG A 258 -85.83 -9.29 -32.30
C ARG A 258 -85.55 -10.42 -31.29
N ASP A 259 -84.63 -11.33 -31.60
CA ASP A 259 -84.23 -12.39 -30.67
C ASP A 259 -83.27 -11.80 -29.61
N PRO A 260 -83.72 -11.68 -28.34
CA PRO A 260 -82.92 -11.06 -27.27
C PRO A 260 -81.57 -11.74 -27.08
N THR A 261 -81.48 -13.05 -27.37
CA THR A 261 -80.27 -13.85 -27.12
C THR A 261 -79.14 -13.55 -28.09
N THR A 262 -79.46 -13.12 -29.31
CA THR A 262 -78.48 -12.80 -30.35
C THR A 262 -77.85 -11.43 -30.09
N THR A 263 -78.65 -10.43 -29.71
CA THR A 263 -78.18 -9.10 -29.29
C THR A 263 -77.30 -9.19 -28.05
N GLU A 264 -77.65 -10.06 -27.10
CA GLU A 264 -76.86 -10.27 -25.88
C GLU A 264 -75.47 -10.86 -26.18
N ARG A 265 -75.38 -11.86 -27.08
CA ARG A 265 -74.10 -12.48 -27.47
C ARG A 265 -73.19 -11.50 -28.23
N LEU A 266 -73.77 -10.67 -29.08
CA LEU A 266 -73.02 -9.63 -29.80
C LEU A 266 -72.43 -8.60 -28.83
N ASN A 267 -73.24 -8.14 -27.88
CA ASN A 267 -72.81 -7.18 -26.86
C ASN A 267 -71.71 -7.75 -25.94
N LYS A 268 -71.82 -9.02 -25.51
CA LYS A 268 -70.78 -9.69 -24.71
C LYS A 268 -69.44 -9.81 -25.46
N THR A 269 -69.50 -10.03 -26.77
CA THR A 269 -68.29 -10.16 -27.60
C THR A 269 -67.58 -8.82 -27.78
N LEU A 270 -68.34 -7.75 -28.04
CA LEU A 270 -67.80 -6.39 -28.15
C LEU A 270 -67.22 -5.89 -26.81
N ALA A 271 -67.88 -6.20 -25.70
CA ALA A 271 -67.37 -5.89 -24.36
C ALA A 271 -66.03 -6.61 -24.06
N SER A 272 -65.89 -7.86 -24.50
CA SER A 272 -64.65 -8.64 -24.32
C SER A 272 -63.49 -8.06 -25.14
N LEU A 273 -63.75 -7.57 -26.36
CA LEU A 273 -62.74 -6.93 -27.21
C LEU A 273 -62.28 -5.57 -26.64
N GLN A 274 -63.22 -4.76 -26.15
CA GLN A 274 -62.90 -3.49 -25.51
C GLN A 274 -62.02 -3.69 -24.29
N GLN A 275 -62.35 -4.67 -23.44
CA GLN A 275 -61.60 -4.98 -22.23
C GLN A 275 -60.14 -5.41 -22.51
N ILE A 276 -59.90 -6.10 -23.62
CA ILE A 276 -58.54 -6.48 -24.06
C ILE A 276 -57.78 -5.23 -24.52
N SER A 277 -58.41 -4.37 -25.33
CA SER A 277 -57.79 -3.13 -25.80
C SER A 277 -57.45 -2.19 -24.64
N ASP A 278 -58.34 -2.07 -23.66
CA ASP A 278 -58.13 -1.23 -22.49
C ASP A 278 -56.96 -1.75 -21.65
N ARG A 279 -56.86 -3.07 -21.45
CA ARG A 279 -55.72 -3.67 -20.74
C ARG A 279 -54.38 -3.42 -21.42
N ILE A 280 -54.35 -3.40 -22.76
CA ILE A 280 -53.14 -3.09 -23.53
C ILE A 280 -52.78 -1.60 -23.40
N ASN A 281 -53.75 -0.69 -23.60
CA ASN A 281 -53.53 0.75 -23.49
C ASN A 281 -53.16 1.19 -22.07
N GLU A 282 -53.73 0.54 -21.05
CA GLU A 282 -53.44 0.79 -19.63
C GLU A 282 -52.16 0.12 -19.14
N GLY A 283 -51.40 -0.57 -20.01
CA GLY A 283 -50.13 -1.21 -19.64
C GLY A 283 -50.29 -2.44 -18.72
N LYS A 284 -51.49 -3.01 -18.60
CA LYS A 284 -51.78 -4.16 -17.72
C LYS A 284 -51.46 -5.50 -18.39
N GLY A 285 -50.84 -6.42 -17.65
CA GLY A 285 -50.42 -7.73 -18.16
C GLY A 285 -49.04 -7.71 -18.84
N THR A 286 -48.50 -8.87 -19.22
CA THR A 286 -47.11 -8.98 -19.69
C THR A 286 -46.82 -8.16 -20.96
N ILE A 287 -47.77 -8.08 -21.90
CA ILE A 287 -47.66 -7.28 -23.12
C ILE A 287 -47.76 -5.78 -22.82
N GLY A 288 -48.68 -5.38 -21.93
CA GLY A 288 -48.83 -3.98 -21.52
C GLY A 288 -47.61 -3.44 -20.79
N ARG A 289 -47.01 -4.25 -19.89
CA ARG A 289 -45.79 -3.87 -19.14
C ARG A 289 -44.56 -3.74 -20.04
N LEU A 290 -44.43 -4.61 -21.05
CA LEU A 290 -43.35 -4.55 -22.04
C LEU A 290 -43.41 -3.33 -22.97
N LEU A 291 -44.60 -2.75 -23.17
CA LEU A 291 -44.80 -1.59 -24.06
C LEU A 291 -44.77 -0.24 -23.32
N ASN A 292 -45.02 -0.21 -22.00
CA ASN A 292 -45.30 1.04 -21.26
C ASN A 292 -44.43 1.31 -20.00
N GLU A 293 -43.52 0.42 -19.57
CA GLU A 293 -42.73 0.65 -18.33
C GLU A 293 -41.33 1.24 -18.60
N GLU A 294 -41.15 2.55 -18.38
CA GLU A 294 -39.84 3.24 -18.32
C GLU A 294 -38.90 2.66 -17.23
N GLU A 295 -39.46 2.04 -16.18
CA GLU A 295 -38.73 1.49 -15.04
C GLU A 295 -37.81 0.30 -15.42
N THR A 296 -38.20 -0.48 -16.42
CA THR A 296 -37.39 -1.62 -16.91
C THR A 296 -36.08 -1.13 -17.54
N VAL A 297 -36.13 0.01 -18.24
CA VAL A 297 -34.95 0.65 -18.85
C VAL A 297 -34.04 1.26 -17.77
N ASN A 298 -34.62 1.83 -16.72
CA ASN A 298 -33.86 2.44 -15.62
C ASN A 298 -33.15 1.41 -14.72
N ASN A 299 -33.80 0.28 -14.42
CA ASN A 299 -33.19 -0.80 -13.64
C ASN A 299 -32.06 -1.51 -14.40
N LEU A 300 -32.14 -1.59 -15.74
CA LEU A 300 -31.04 -2.06 -16.60
C LEU A 300 -29.84 -1.09 -16.57
N ASN A 301 -30.07 0.22 -16.59
CA ASN A 301 -29.00 1.23 -16.55
C ASN A 301 -28.32 1.34 -15.17
N ALA A 302 -29.06 1.18 -14.08
CA ALA A 302 -28.51 1.23 -12.72
C ALA A 302 -27.55 0.05 -12.44
N GLY A 303 -27.89 -1.16 -12.89
CA GLY A 303 -27.02 -2.35 -12.79
C GLY A 303 -25.69 -2.19 -13.55
N LEU A 304 -25.72 -1.53 -14.71
CA LEU A 304 -24.53 -1.24 -15.52
C LEU A 304 -23.63 -0.15 -14.89
N SER A 305 -24.22 0.82 -14.18
CA SER A 305 -23.48 1.89 -13.49
C SER A 305 -22.70 1.41 -12.25
N GLY A 306 -23.22 0.38 -11.56
CA GLY A 306 -22.55 -0.24 -10.40
C GLY A 306 -21.32 -1.07 -10.80
N ILE A 307 -21.40 -1.77 -11.94
CA ILE A 307 -20.27 -2.50 -12.54
C ILE A 307 -19.18 -1.51 -12.98
N ASN A 308 -19.56 -0.40 -13.61
CA ASN A 308 -18.60 0.58 -14.13
C ASN A 308 -17.71 1.20 -13.02
N ARG A 309 -18.24 1.37 -11.80
CA ARG A 309 -17.53 1.94 -10.64
C ARG A 309 -16.51 0.98 -9.99
N TYR A 310 -16.74 -0.33 -10.11
CA TYR A 310 -15.78 -1.36 -9.70
C TYR A 310 -14.75 -1.62 -10.80
N VAL A 311 -15.17 -1.59 -12.07
CA VAL A 311 -14.26 -1.68 -13.22
C VAL A 311 -13.26 -0.51 -13.21
N THR A 312 -13.70 0.74 -13.02
CA THR A 312 -12.78 1.90 -12.94
C THR A 312 -11.83 1.88 -11.74
N LYS A 313 -12.21 1.28 -10.61
CA LYS A 313 -11.29 1.11 -9.46
C LYS A 313 -10.31 -0.04 -9.65
N ALA A 314 -10.72 -1.10 -10.34
CA ALA A 314 -9.86 -2.24 -10.69
C ALA A 314 -8.82 -1.83 -11.75
N GLU A 315 -9.18 -0.96 -12.71
CA GLU A 315 -8.28 -0.43 -13.75
C GLU A 315 -7.14 0.44 -13.22
N GLN A 316 -7.25 0.97 -11.99
CA GLN A 316 -6.23 1.81 -11.36
C GLN A 316 -5.16 1.01 -10.59
N PHE A 317 -5.45 -0.25 -10.26
CA PHE A 317 -4.51 -1.12 -9.58
C PHE A 317 -3.61 -1.83 -10.59
N ARG A 318 -2.32 -1.53 -10.58
CA ARG A 318 -1.34 -2.14 -11.49
C ARG A 318 -0.26 -2.86 -10.71
N THR A 319 0.18 -4.00 -11.23
CA THR A 319 1.31 -4.75 -10.67
C THR A 319 2.36 -4.93 -11.75
N TYR A 320 3.63 -4.76 -11.39
CA TYR A 320 4.75 -4.96 -12.30
C TYR A 320 5.74 -5.94 -11.71
N LEU A 321 6.17 -6.90 -12.53
CA LEU A 321 7.29 -7.78 -12.22
C LEU A 321 8.49 -7.35 -13.06
N SER A 322 9.62 -7.11 -12.40
CA SER A 322 10.83 -6.61 -13.02
C SER A 322 12.03 -7.49 -12.67
N TYR A 323 12.74 -7.96 -13.69
CA TYR A 323 14.06 -8.56 -13.53
C TYR A 323 15.11 -7.64 -14.13
N ARG A 324 16.18 -7.34 -13.39
CA ARG A 324 17.29 -6.49 -13.85
C ARG A 324 18.61 -7.18 -13.58
N GLY A 325 19.49 -7.22 -14.58
CA GLY A 325 20.87 -7.66 -14.46
C GLY A 325 21.82 -6.52 -14.80
N GLU A 326 22.73 -6.21 -13.89
CA GLU A 326 23.75 -5.15 -14.01
C GLU A 326 25.13 -5.79 -13.94
N TYR A 327 25.97 -5.56 -14.95
CA TYR A 327 27.36 -5.97 -14.96
C TYR A 327 28.24 -4.82 -14.47
N LEU A 328 28.98 -5.06 -13.38
CA LEU A 328 29.89 -4.11 -12.73
C LEU A 328 31.27 -4.22 -13.41
N PHE A 329 31.60 -3.27 -14.29
CA PHE A 329 32.77 -3.37 -15.16
C PHE A 329 34.11 -3.38 -14.39
N ASP A 330 34.20 -2.63 -13.30
CA ASP A 330 35.43 -2.52 -12.49
C ASP A 330 35.62 -3.72 -11.55
N LYS A 331 34.60 -4.58 -11.43
CA LYS A 331 34.59 -5.76 -10.56
C LYS A 331 34.48 -7.07 -11.29
N SER A 332 34.18 -7.05 -12.59
CA SER A 332 33.89 -8.26 -13.37
C SER A 332 32.77 -9.12 -12.77
N ASP A 333 31.83 -8.48 -12.07
CA ASP A 333 30.77 -9.12 -11.30
C ASP A 333 29.39 -8.77 -11.85
N MET A 334 28.41 -9.66 -11.64
CA MET A 334 27.02 -9.42 -12.04
C MET A 334 26.11 -9.30 -10.83
N LYS A 335 25.42 -8.17 -10.74
CA LYS A 335 24.38 -7.90 -9.75
C LYS A 335 23.01 -8.11 -10.39
N SER A 336 22.09 -8.78 -9.70
CA SER A 336 20.75 -9.03 -10.21
C SER A 336 19.66 -8.64 -9.21
N TYR A 337 18.53 -8.18 -9.74
CA TYR A 337 17.38 -7.69 -8.98
C TYR A 337 16.12 -8.34 -9.52
N LEU A 338 15.26 -8.80 -8.61
CA LEU A 338 13.90 -9.22 -8.90
C LEU A 338 12.95 -8.39 -8.04
N ASP A 339 12.23 -7.47 -8.67
CA ASP A 339 11.37 -6.48 -8.01
C ASP A 339 9.91 -6.68 -8.43
N LEU A 340 9.03 -6.83 -7.44
CA LEU A 340 7.58 -6.73 -7.56
C LEU A 340 7.14 -5.33 -7.14
N ARG A 341 6.59 -4.56 -8.08
CA ARG A 341 5.98 -3.26 -7.80
C ARG A 341 4.47 -3.37 -7.78
N ILE A 342 3.86 -2.93 -6.68
CA ILE A 342 2.40 -2.86 -6.52
C ILE A 342 2.00 -1.40 -6.52
N GLN A 343 1.10 -1.01 -7.42
CA GLN A 343 0.70 0.37 -7.64
C GLN A 343 -0.83 0.52 -7.50
N PRO A 344 -1.34 0.79 -6.28
CA PRO A 344 -2.78 0.93 -6.06
C PRO A 344 -3.39 2.22 -6.61
N LYS A 345 -2.55 3.21 -6.93
CA LYS A 345 -2.95 4.51 -7.51
C LYS A 345 -1.88 4.96 -8.49
N GLU A 346 -2.23 5.80 -9.46
CA GLU A 346 -1.26 6.35 -10.43
C GLU A 346 -0.07 7.06 -9.74
N ASP A 347 -0.27 7.69 -8.59
CA ASP A 347 0.76 8.46 -7.89
C ASP A 347 1.48 7.70 -6.76
N LYS A 348 1.05 6.48 -6.39
CA LYS A 348 1.60 5.75 -5.24
C LYS A 348 1.88 4.29 -5.55
N PHE A 349 3.06 3.83 -5.15
CA PHE A 349 3.46 2.44 -5.33
C PHE A 349 4.31 1.91 -4.16
N TYR A 350 4.42 0.60 -4.10
CA TYR A 350 5.25 -0.15 -3.17
C TYR A 350 6.16 -1.07 -3.98
N ILE A 351 7.42 -1.24 -3.56
CA ILE A 351 8.38 -2.18 -4.17
C ILE A 351 8.76 -3.22 -3.13
N LEU A 352 8.66 -4.48 -3.51
CA LEU A 352 9.16 -5.63 -2.78
C LEU A 352 10.13 -6.36 -3.70
N GLY A 353 11.37 -6.54 -3.29
CA GLY A 353 12.35 -7.17 -4.17
C GLY A 353 13.45 -7.90 -3.44
N ILE A 354 14.14 -8.75 -4.19
CA ILE A 354 15.36 -9.43 -3.77
C ILE A 354 16.51 -9.00 -4.68
N THR A 355 17.70 -8.88 -4.10
CA THR A 355 18.92 -8.48 -4.80
C THR A 355 20.01 -9.47 -4.48
N SER A 356 20.64 -9.98 -5.53
CA SER A 356 21.85 -10.79 -5.45
C SER A 356 23.04 -9.90 -5.80
N ASP A 357 23.86 -9.58 -4.80
CA ASP A 357 25.09 -8.82 -4.98
C ASP A 357 26.29 -9.73 -4.61
N PRO A 358 27.13 -10.13 -5.59
CA PRO A 358 28.26 -11.04 -5.36
C PRO A 358 29.33 -10.43 -4.44
N ARG A 359 29.31 -9.11 -4.20
CA ARG A 359 30.22 -8.45 -3.25
C ARG A 359 29.92 -8.82 -1.80
N GLY A 360 28.70 -9.27 -1.51
CA GLY A 360 28.28 -9.64 -0.16
C GLY A 360 28.26 -8.47 0.82
N ARG A 361 27.95 -8.76 2.08
CA ARG A 361 27.97 -7.77 3.17
C ARG A 361 29.30 -7.87 3.92
N ARG A 362 30.09 -6.80 3.91
CA ARG A 362 31.33 -6.70 4.70
C ARG A 362 31.01 -6.23 6.12
N THR A 363 31.47 -6.96 7.14
CA THR A 363 31.44 -6.53 8.53
C THR A 363 32.87 -6.34 9.00
N THR A 364 33.22 -5.12 9.41
CA THR A 364 34.54 -4.80 9.97
C THR A 364 34.40 -4.70 11.48
N ARG A 365 35.19 -5.47 12.22
CA ARG A 365 35.32 -5.35 13.67
C ARG A 365 36.74 -4.92 14.01
N GLU A 366 36.87 -3.83 14.75
CA GLU A 366 38.16 -3.42 15.33
C GLU A 366 38.18 -3.78 16.81
N SER A 367 39.24 -4.47 17.24
CA SER A 367 39.47 -4.80 18.65
C SER A 367 40.91 -4.50 19.00
N THR A 368 41.11 -3.72 20.06
CA THR A 368 42.45 -3.36 20.56
C THR A 368 42.76 -4.18 21.80
N THR A 369 43.72 -5.11 21.69
CA THR A 369 44.19 -5.92 22.82
C THR A 369 45.71 -5.72 22.96
N GLY A 370 46.15 -5.22 24.12
CA GLY A 370 47.58 -5.04 24.39
C GLY A 370 48.28 -3.99 23.53
N GLY A 371 47.58 -2.94 23.10
CA GLY A 371 48.15 -1.86 22.28
C GLY A 371 48.24 -2.14 20.78
N VAL A 372 47.79 -3.32 20.34
CA VAL A 372 47.64 -3.67 18.91
C VAL A 372 46.15 -3.61 18.55
N THR A 373 45.80 -2.77 17.60
CA THR A 373 44.46 -2.73 17.00
C THR A 373 44.38 -3.78 15.91
N THR A 374 43.60 -4.83 16.16
CA THR A 374 43.30 -5.87 15.17
C THR A 374 42.00 -5.51 14.47
N ARG A 375 42.09 -5.24 13.16
CA ARG A 375 40.94 -5.06 12.27
C ARG A 375 40.62 -6.38 11.59
N THR A 376 39.49 -6.97 11.96
CA THR A 376 38.96 -8.19 11.33
C THR A 376 37.90 -7.80 10.32
N GLU A 377 38.10 -8.19 9.05
CA GLU A 377 37.13 -7.99 7.97
C GLU A 377 36.48 -9.32 7.60
N GLU A 378 35.17 -9.44 7.79
CA GLU A 378 34.38 -10.62 7.49
C GLU A 378 33.43 -10.34 6.32
N TRP A 379 33.42 -11.20 5.30
CA TRP A 379 32.63 -11.01 4.08
C TRP A 379 31.53 -12.08 3.99
N ASP A 380 30.28 -11.70 4.23
CA ASP A 380 29.13 -12.58 3.97
C ASP A 380 28.69 -12.45 2.51
N ARG A 381 29.24 -13.32 1.66
CA ARG A 381 28.92 -13.39 0.22
C ARG A 381 27.68 -14.24 -0.11
N SER A 382 26.96 -14.73 0.92
CA SER A 382 25.82 -15.65 0.76
C SER A 382 24.45 -15.04 1.03
N GLY A 383 24.39 -13.81 1.54
CA GLY A 383 23.13 -13.14 1.88
C GLY A 383 22.39 -12.59 0.65
N LEU A 384 21.21 -13.15 0.36
CA LEU A 384 20.20 -12.44 -0.44
C LEU A 384 19.84 -11.13 0.26
N LEU A 385 19.91 -10.02 -0.45
CA LEU A 385 19.54 -8.69 0.03
C LEU A 385 18.07 -8.40 -0.33
N PHE A 386 17.37 -7.59 0.45
CA PHE A 386 15.93 -7.34 0.27
C PHE A 386 15.65 -5.84 0.08
N ASN A 387 14.71 -5.54 -0.82
CA ASN A 387 14.20 -4.20 -1.07
C ASN A 387 12.75 -4.11 -0.59
N VAL A 388 12.46 -3.14 0.27
CA VAL A 388 11.09 -2.83 0.72
C VAL A 388 10.92 -1.32 0.70
N GLN A 389 10.31 -0.77 -0.34
CA GLN A 389 10.23 0.68 -0.54
C GLN A 389 8.79 1.14 -0.72
N ILE A 390 8.49 2.33 -0.22
CA ILE A 390 7.29 3.09 -0.56
C ILE A 390 7.69 4.26 -1.44
N GLY A 391 6.96 4.48 -2.53
CA GLY A 391 7.22 5.54 -3.48
C GLY A 391 5.99 6.37 -3.79
N LYS A 392 6.21 7.65 -4.02
CA LYS A 392 5.18 8.59 -4.47
C LYS A 392 5.68 9.45 -5.61
N ARG A 393 4.86 9.54 -6.66
CA ARG A 393 5.12 10.31 -7.87
C ARG A 393 4.51 11.71 -7.76
N TYR A 394 5.31 12.71 -8.13
CA TYR A 394 4.97 14.12 -8.24
C TYR A 394 5.35 14.58 -9.65
N ARG A 395 4.41 14.45 -10.60
CA ARG A 395 4.65 14.70 -12.04
C ARG A 395 5.80 13.82 -12.55
N ASP A 396 6.91 14.43 -12.93
CA ASP A 396 8.08 13.77 -13.50
C ASP A 396 9.09 13.32 -12.44
N VAL A 397 8.86 13.61 -11.16
CA VAL A 397 9.75 13.23 -10.06
C VAL A 397 9.08 12.19 -9.17
N VAL A 398 9.80 11.16 -8.80
CA VAL A 398 9.39 10.18 -7.78
C VAL A 398 10.32 10.29 -6.59
N LEU A 399 9.72 10.33 -5.41
CA LEU A 399 10.43 10.18 -4.15
C LEU A 399 10.09 8.81 -3.58
N ARG A 400 11.12 8.05 -3.21
CA ARG A 400 10.97 6.73 -2.60
C ARG A 400 11.89 6.58 -1.40
N GLY A 401 11.48 5.75 -0.45
CA GLY A 401 12.26 5.47 0.75
C GLY A 401 11.84 4.17 1.40
N GLY A 402 12.73 3.61 2.21
CA GLY A 402 12.50 2.35 2.90
C GLY A 402 13.80 1.56 3.03
N LEU A 403 13.72 0.25 2.80
CA LEU A 403 14.85 -0.65 2.76
C LEU A 403 15.35 -0.81 1.32
N LEU A 404 16.61 -0.46 1.10
CA LEU A 404 17.37 -0.74 -0.11
C LEU A 404 18.51 -1.68 0.29
N GLU A 405 18.55 -2.86 -0.34
CA GLU A 405 19.60 -3.85 -0.10
C GLU A 405 19.75 -4.21 1.39
N SER A 406 18.62 -4.41 2.07
CA SER A 406 18.51 -4.68 3.50
C SER A 406 19.01 -3.56 4.42
N THR A 407 19.23 -2.36 3.89
CA THR A 407 19.66 -1.17 4.65
C THR A 407 18.67 -0.02 4.47
N GLY A 408 18.62 0.91 5.43
CA GLY A 408 17.77 2.09 5.31
C GLY A 408 18.27 3.02 4.21
N GLY A 409 17.36 3.52 3.36
CA GLY A 409 17.73 4.38 2.25
C GLY A 409 16.59 5.20 1.65
N VAL A 410 16.98 6.12 0.77
CA VAL A 410 16.11 6.99 0.00
C VAL A 410 16.51 7.00 -1.47
N GLY A 411 15.54 7.22 -2.35
CA GLY A 411 15.74 7.32 -3.78
C GLY A 411 14.93 8.45 -4.39
N VAL A 412 15.50 9.07 -5.42
CA VAL A 412 14.85 10.08 -6.25
C VAL A 412 14.94 9.61 -7.70
N ASP A 413 13.80 9.44 -8.36
CA ASP A 413 13.75 9.16 -9.79
C ASP A 413 13.21 10.38 -10.54
N TYR A 414 13.83 10.72 -11.68
CA TYR A 414 13.35 11.74 -12.61
C TYR A 414 13.04 11.09 -13.96
N PHE A 415 11.82 11.27 -14.43
CA PHE A 415 11.32 10.74 -15.68
C PHE A 415 11.37 11.81 -16.78
N ALA A 416 11.91 11.43 -17.93
CA ALA A 416 12.02 12.28 -19.11
C ALA A 416 11.54 11.51 -20.34
N MET A 417 11.32 12.23 -21.45
CA MET A 417 10.91 11.64 -22.74
C MET A 417 9.61 10.82 -22.64
N ASN A 418 8.59 11.35 -21.97
CA ASN A 418 7.31 10.65 -21.72
C ASN A 418 7.53 9.28 -21.07
N ASP A 419 8.25 9.27 -19.95
CA ASP A 419 8.57 8.09 -19.13
C ASP A 419 9.48 7.04 -19.78
N ARG A 420 9.98 7.28 -20.99
CA ARG A 420 10.92 6.36 -21.65
C ARG A 420 12.33 6.41 -21.07
N LEU A 421 12.71 7.53 -20.47
CA LEU A 421 14.02 7.70 -19.84
C LEU A 421 13.83 8.01 -18.36
N ARG A 422 14.47 7.23 -17.50
CA ARG A 422 14.44 7.40 -16.04
C ARG A 422 15.85 7.58 -15.53
N PHE A 423 16.10 8.71 -14.87
CA PHE A 423 17.29 8.91 -14.06
C PHE A 423 16.96 8.55 -12.62
N SER A 424 17.82 7.83 -11.93
CA SER A 424 17.63 7.40 -10.55
C SER A 424 18.87 7.76 -9.75
N PHE A 425 18.65 8.32 -8.58
CA PHE A 425 19.67 8.57 -7.57
C PHE A 425 19.24 7.90 -6.27
N GLU A 426 20.08 7.05 -5.72
CA GLU A 426 19.82 6.28 -4.51
C GLU A 426 20.92 6.54 -3.48
N ALA A 427 20.53 6.70 -2.22
CA ALA A 427 21.42 6.85 -1.09
C ALA A 427 20.97 5.92 0.04
N PHE A 428 21.82 4.98 0.43
CA PHE A 428 21.50 3.96 1.43
C PHE A 428 22.75 3.50 2.20
N ASP A 429 22.60 2.55 3.12
CA ASP A 429 23.65 2.10 4.05
C ASP A 429 24.33 3.24 4.82
N PHE A 430 23.53 4.08 5.49
CA PHE A 430 24.05 5.14 6.35
C PHE A 430 24.64 4.54 7.64
N SER A 431 25.97 4.49 7.72
CA SER A 431 26.72 4.01 8.88
C SER A 431 27.68 5.10 9.39
N TYR A 432 28.04 5.09 10.68
CA TYR A 432 29.01 6.05 11.24
C TYR A 432 30.44 5.81 10.73
N ASP A 433 30.78 4.54 10.50
CA ASP A 433 32.15 4.11 10.21
C ASP A 433 32.45 3.95 8.71
N ARG A 434 31.45 4.23 7.86
CA ARG A 434 31.53 4.09 6.40
C ARG A 434 30.73 5.18 5.70
N LYS A 435 31.18 5.58 4.52
CA LYS A 435 30.41 6.45 3.65
C LYS A 435 29.13 5.75 3.20
N ALA A 436 28.07 6.53 3.01
CA ALA A 436 26.82 6.03 2.47
C ALA A 436 27.03 5.44 1.07
N HIS A 437 26.31 4.37 0.74
CA HIS A 437 26.28 3.84 -0.61
C HIS A 437 25.47 4.81 -1.48
N LEU A 438 26.14 5.44 -2.44
CA LEU A 438 25.47 6.29 -3.43
C LEU A 438 25.50 5.64 -4.80
N LYS A 439 24.33 5.54 -5.42
CA LYS A 439 24.15 4.98 -6.76
C LYS A 439 23.43 5.98 -7.64
N ALA A 440 23.99 6.22 -8.82
CA ALA A 440 23.34 7.01 -9.87
C ALA A 440 23.15 6.13 -11.10
N SER A 441 21.96 6.14 -11.69
CA SER A 441 21.66 5.31 -12.85
C SER A 441 20.71 5.99 -13.83
N ALA A 442 20.80 5.58 -15.08
CA ALA A 442 19.88 5.90 -16.14
C ALA A 442 19.31 4.60 -16.72
N GLU A 443 18.00 4.57 -16.92
CA GLU A 443 17.27 3.47 -17.52
C GLU A 443 16.51 4.01 -18.73
N TYR A 444 16.73 3.42 -19.90
CA TYR A 444 16.07 3.80 -21.14
C TYR A 444 15.24 2.63 -21.67
N GLN A 445 13.97 2.89 -21.97
CA GLN A 445 13.05 1.91 -22.55
C GLN A 445 13.34 1.74 -24.04
N LEU A 446 13.92 0.59 -24.41
CA LEU A 446 14.20 0.23 -25.80
C LEU A 446 12.93 -0.27 -26.51
N PHE A 447 12.21 -1.18 -25.85
CA PHE A 447 10.95 -1.77 -26.29
C PHE A 447 9.97 -1.83 -25.12
N LYS A 448 8.71 -2.22 -25.37
CA LYS A 448 7.64 -2.24 -24.34
C LYS A 448 8.10 -2.89 -23.02
N HIS A 449 8.83 -4.01 -23.10
CA HIS A 449 9.29 -4.78 -21.93
C HIS A 449 10.78 -4.73 -21.69
N LEU A 450 11.59 -4.20 -22.61
CA LEU A 450 13.06 -4.25 -22.53
C LEU A 450 13.63 -2.85 -22.30
N TYR A 451 14.48 -2.77 -21.27
CA TYR A 451 15.11 -1.55 -20.82
C TYR A 451 16.62 -1.75 -20.79
N LEU A 452 17.35 -0.74 -21.21
CA LEU A 452 18.80 -0.66 -21.02
C LEU A 452 19.08 0.16 -19.77
N THR A 453 20.05 -0.29 -18.99
CA THR A 453 20.44 0.37 -17.73
C THR A 453 21.93 0.67 -17.80
N ALA A 454 22.33 1.85 -17.37
CA ALA A 454 23.72 2.19 -17.17
C ALA A 454 23.85 3.13 -15.99
N GLY A 455 24.98 3.11 -15.30
CA GLY A 455 25.16 3.97 -14.16
C GLY A 455 26.49 3.79 -13.46
N TRP A 456 26.57 4.37 -12.28
CA TRP A 456 27.71 4.30 -11.39
C TRP A 456 27.21 3.90 -10.00
N ASP A 457 27.67 2.74 -9.55
CA ASP A 457 27.39 2.17 -8.24
C ASP A 457 28.50 2.50 -7.24
N ASP A 458 28.10 2.81 -6.01
CA ASP A 458 28.94 3.20 -4.87
C ASP A 458 30.05 4.23 -5.21
N PHE A 459 29.69 5.31 -5.90
CA PHE A 459 30.67 6.24 -6.48
C PHE A 459 31.43 7.10 -5.46
N ILE A 460 31.00 7.13 -4.19
CA ILE A 460 31.72 7.83 -3.12
C ILE A 460 32.54 6.90 -2.22
N SER A 461 32.53 5.60 -2.50
CA SER A 461 33.25 4.59 -1.72
C SER A 461 34.74 4.89 -1.64
N ASP A 462 35.30 4.83 -0.44
CA ASP A 462 36.76 4.82 -0.22
C ASP A 462 37.32 3.40 -0.11
N GLN A 463 36.47 2.37 -0.21
CA GLN A 463 36.83 0.97 0.01
C GLN A 463 36.99 0.19 -1.30
N GLY A 464 37.02 0.92 -2.44
CA GLY A 464 37.16 0.33 -3.76
C GLY A 464 35.92 -0.40 -4.24
N ASN A 465 34.73 -0.19 -3.66
CA ASN A 465 33.48 -0.81 -4.12
C ASN A 465 32.82 -0.08 -5.30
N SER A 466 33.32 1.12 -5.65
CA SER A 466 32.82 1.91 -6.75
C SER A 466 32.93 1.16 -8.07
N SER A 467 31.87 1.13 -8.87
CA SER A 467 31.94 0.60 -10.22
C SER A 467 30.92 1.22 -11.18
N VAL A 468 31.36 1.52 -12.39
CA VAL A 468 30.46 1.79 -13.51
C VAL A 468 29.81 0.49 -13.94
N PHE A 469 28.52 0.54 -14.30
CA PHE A 469 27.78 -0.63 -14.70
C PHE A 469 26.95 -0.42 -15.95
N GLY A 470 26.71 -1.53 -16.64
CA GLY A 470 25.82 -1.64 -17.79
C GLY A 470 24.96 -2.88 -17.66
N GLY A 471 23.70 -2.79 -18.06
CA GLY A 471 22.74 -3.85 -17.77
C GLY A 471 21.49 -3.80 -18.62
N ILE A 472 20.67 -4.83 -18.44
CA ILE A 472 19.36 -4.95 -19.06
C ILE A 472 18.31 -5.18 -17.97
N ALA A 473 17.12 -4.63 -18.18
CA ALA A 473 15.97 -4.94 -17.36
C ALA A 473 14.78 -5.34 -18.24
N ILE A 474 14.04 -6.33 -17.76
CA ILE A 474 12.80 -6.79 -18.35
C ILE A 474 11.68 -6.48 -17.36
N ARG A 475 10.63 -5.78 -17.82
CA ARG A 475 9.47 -5.40 -16.99
C ARG A 475 8.17 -5.85 -17.65
N PHE A 476 7.36 -6.58 -16.90
CA PHE A 476 6.03 -7.03 -17.28
C PHE A 476 4.98 -6.37 -16.40
N GLU A 477 3.85 -5.97 -16.98
CA GLU A 477 2.66 -5.49 -16.27
C GLU A 477 1.65 -6.64 -16.11
N ASP A 478 0.79 -6.59 -15.09
CA ASP A 478 -0.22 -7.63 -14.78
C ASP A 478 -1.04 -8.06 -16.02
N ASP A 479 -1.45 -7.11 -16.86
CA ASP A 479 -2.22 -7.42 -18.07
C ASP A 479 -1.39 -8.21 -19.10
N ASP A 480 -0.07 -8.00 -19.18
CA ASP A 480 0.81 -8.78 -20.06
C ASP A 480 1.09 -10.18 -19.49
N LEU A 481 1.14 -10.33 -18.15
CA LEU A 481 1.35 -11.61 -17.48
C LEU A 481 0.18 -12.59 -17.71
N LYS A 482 -1.06 -12.08 -17.73
CA LYS A 482 -2.26 -12.88 -18.04
C LYS A 482 -2.17 -13.51 -19.43
N TYR A 483 -1.64 -12.78 -20.42
CA TYR A 483 -1.44 -13.30 -21.76
C TYR A 483 -0.26 -14.27 -21.86
N MET A 484 0.88 -13.99 -21.20
CA MET A 484 2.04 -14.91 -21.25
C MET A 484 1.80 -16.24 -20.54
N LEU A 485 1.01 -16.26 -19.47
CA LEU A 485 0.61 -17.49 -18.77
C LEU A 485 -0.44 -18.30 -19.56
N THR A 486 -1.10 -17.70 -20.55
CA THR A 486 -2.13 -18.34 -21.38
C THR A 486 -1.70 -18.60 -22.82
N SER A 487 -0.60 -17.99 -23.29
CA SER A 487 -0.11 -18.10 -24.66
C SER A 487 1.13 -19.00 -24.84
N THR A 488 1.54 -19.76 -23.82
CA THR A 488 2.66 -20.71 -23.94
C THR A 488 2.31 -21.75 -25.02
N PRO A 489 3.06 -21.83 -26.14
CA PRO A 489 2.76 -22.79 -27.19
C PRO A 489 2.96 -24.19 -26.65
N ILE A 490 1.93 -25.03 -26.82
CA ILE A 490 2.05 -26.47 -26.60
C ILE A 490 3.10 -26.98 -27.60
N PRO A 491 4.18 -27.68 -27.15
CA PRO A 491 5.13 -28.28 -28.06
C PRO A 491 4.39 -29.22 -29.02
N LYS A 492 4.63 -29.06 -30.34
CA LYS A 492 4.02 -29.88 -31.40
C LYS A 492 4.33 -31.36 -31.25
#